data_AF-A0A6N4T8C1-F1
#
_entry.id   AF-A0A6N4T8C1-F1
#
_cell.length_a   1.000
_cell.length_b   1.000
_cell.length_c   1.000
_cell.angle_alpha   90.00
_cell.angle_beta   90.00
_cell.angle_gamma   90.00
#
_symmetry.space_group_name_H-M   'P 1'
#
loop_
_entity.id
_entity.type
_entity.pdbx_description
1 polymer ?
#
loop_
_entity_poly.entity_id
_entity_poly.type
_entity_poly.pdbx_seq_one_letter_code
_entity_poly.pdbx_strand_id
1 'polypeptide(L)'
;MSRSEFEIAKNLSDFGPITEDKVERFEHLIAEASDGLSISMILPLLLTLDDKCEFDEVMFSVVHAVERYPAESYFAVLVENISAIWNNSPRWCEILHTRIINSPSSFTHFINAFLLMDSNIKALETHILKKISGKEKFTDRCMTGIHSLANKIPMQSAST
;
A
#
# COMPACT_ATOMS: atom_id res chain seq x y z
N MET A 1 -3.86 6.31 30.16
CA MET A 1 -4.56 5.18 29.50
C MET A 1 -4.15 5.21 28.04
N SER A 2 -3.75 4.06 27.47
CA SER A 2 -3.55 3.98 26.02
C SER A 2 -4.91 4.13 25.33
N ARG A 3 -4.96 4.78 24.17
CA ARG A 3 -6.19 4.89 23.37
C ARG A 3 -6.57 3.52 22.81
N SER A 4 -7.85 3.27 22.60
CA SER A 4 -8.32 2.09 21.88
C SER A 4 -7.99 2.17 20.39
N GLU A 5 -7.91 1.03 19.70
CA GLU A 5 -7.71 0.97 18.24
C GLU A 5 -8.77 1.81 17.49
N PHE A 6 -10.02 1.75 17.95
CA PHE A 6 -11.11 2.54 17.38
C PHE A 6 -10.85 4.05 17.49
N GLU A 7 -10.38 4.52 18.64
CA GLU A 7 -10.05 5.94 18.84
C GLU A 7 -8.85 6.35 17.98
N ILE A 8 -7.85 5.49 17.83
CA ILE A 8 -6.67 5.75 17.00
C ILE A 8 -7.07 5.83 15.52
N ALA A 9 -7.83 4.85 15.02
CA ALA A 9 -8.32 4.83 13.64
C ALA A 9 -9.20 6.06 13.33
N LYS A 10 -10.09 6.43 14.27
CA LYS A 10 -10.88 7.65 14.15
C LYS A 10 -10.00 8.90 14.11
N ASN A 11 -9.01 9.01 14.99
CA ASN A 11 -8.10 10.16 14.99
C ASN A 11 -7.27 10.26 13.71
N LEU A 12 -6.89 9.15 13.09
CA LEU A 12 -6.21 9.14 11.79
C LEU A 12 -7.12 9.70 10.70
N SER A 13 -8.36 9.20 10.64
CA SER A 13 -9.37 9.65 9.67
C SER A 13 -9.73 11.13 9.85
N ASP A 14 -9.84 11.60 11.10
CA ASP A 14 -10.31 12.95 11.42
C ASP A 14 -9.16 13.97 11.51
N PHE A 15 -7.91 13.57 11.24
CA PHE A 15 -6.73 14.43 11.49
C PHE A 15 -6.74 15.72 10.66
N GLY A 16 -7.25 15.64 9.44
CA GLY A 16 -7.25 16.72 8.46
C GLY A 16 -5.87 16.98 7.84
N PRO A 17 -5.69 18.11 7.14
CA PRO A 17 -4.43 18.43 6.47
C PRO A 17 -3.26 18.52 7.45
N ILE A 18 -2.14 17.91 7.07
CA ILE A 18 -0.88 17.97 7.82
C ILE A 18 -0.20 19.30 7.51
N THR A 19 -0.02 20.10 8.55
CA THR A 19 0.73 21.36 8.56
C THR A 19 1.98 21.19 9.42
N GLU A 20 2.95 22.09 9.27
CA GLU A 20 4.26 22.01 9.97
C GLU A 20 4.09 21.82 11.50
N ASP A 21 3.16 22.56 12.12
CA ASP A 21 2.85 22.48 13.55
C ASP A 21 2.15 21.18 13.99
N LYS A 22 1.69 20.37 13.04
CA LYS A 22 0.99 19.11 13.29
C LYS A 22 1.79 17.87 12.93
N VAL A 23 2.94 18.01 12.28
CA VAL A 23 3.79 16.89 11.84
C VAL A 23 4.10 15.95 13.02
N GLU A 24 4.63 16.49 14.11
CA GLU A 24 5.00 15.69 15.29
C GLU A 24 3.79 14.93 15.88
N ARG A 25 2.62 15.59 15.92
CA ARG A 25 1.39 14.95 16.42
C ARG A 25 0.93 13.82 15.50
N PHE A 26 1.06 13.97 14.19
CA PHE A 26 0.70 12.94 13.23
C PHE A 26 1.67 11.75 13.30
N GLU A 27 2.97 12.02 13.37
CA GLU A 27 4.00 11.00 13.57
C GLU A 27 3.75 10.16 14.82
N HIS A 28 3.40 10.81 15.94
CA HIS A 28 3.04 10.10 17.15
C HIS A 28 1.77 9.24 16.96
N LEU A 29 0.79 9.71 16.18
CA LEU A 29 -0.41 8.95 15.88
C LEU A 29 -0.12 7.73 14.98
N ILE A 30 0.80 7.83 14.02
CA ILE A 30 1.30 6.68 13.23
C ILE A 30 1.98 5.67 14.15
N ALA A 31 2.81 6.14 15.09
CA ALA A 31 3.49 5.28 16.04
C ALA A 31 2.49 4.53 16.94
N GLU A 32 1.47 5.21 17.46
CA GLU A 32 0.37 4.58 18.22
C GLU A 32 -0.40 3.55 17.37
N ALA A 33 -0.72 3.89 16.11
CA ALA A 33 -1.48 3.02 15.20
C ALA A 33 -0.74 1.75 14.79
N SER A 34 0.59 1.83 14.71
CA SER A 34 1.43 0.69 14.36
C SER A 34 1.97 -0.06 15.57
N ASP A 35 1.67 0.41 16.79
CA ASP A 35 2.02 -0.29 18.02
C ASP A 35 1.25 -1.61 18.12
N GLY A 36 1.93 -2.67 18.54
CA GLY A 36 1.36 -4.03 18.60
C GLY A 36 1.00 -4.69 17.25
N LEU A 37 1.11 -3.99 16.11
CA LEU A 37 0.87 -4.52 14.75
C LEU A 37 -0.51 -5.19 14.56
N SER A 38 -1.57 -4.56 15.06
CA SER A 38 -2.94 -5.03 14.85
C SER A 38 -3.39 -4.87 13.39
N ILE A 39 -3.82 -5.96 12.76
CA ILE A 39 -4.20 -6.00 11.32
C ILE A 39 -5.33 -5.00 11.01
N SER A 40 -6.21 -4.72 11.98
CA SER A 40 -7.28 -3.72 11.88
C SER A 40 -6.76 -2.31 11.56
N MET A 41 -5.48 -2.03 11.87
CA MET A 41 -4.87 -0.72 11.67
C MET A 41 -4.22 -0.52 10.30
N ILE A 42 -4.04 -1.58 9.50
CA ILE A 42 -3.41 -1.46 8.17
C ILE A 42 -4.22 -0.54 7.27
N LEU A 43 -5.55 -0.74 7.19
CA LEU A 43 -6.40 0.08 6.33
C LEU A 43 -6.48 1.55 6.78
N PRO A 44 -6.74 1.87 8.07
CA PRO A 44 -6.69 3.25 8.52
C PRO A 44 -5.37 3.95 8.19
N LEU A 45 -4.22 3.27 8.37
CA LEU A 45 -2.92 3.81 7.98
C LEU A 45 -2.85 4.09 6.47
N LEU A 46 -3.17 3.09 5.63
CA LEU A 46 -3.14 3.25 4.16
C LEU A 46 -4.03 4.39 3.67
N LEU A 47 -5.20 4.61 4.29
CA LEU A 47 -6.12 5.68 3.91
C LEU A 47 -5.65 7.09 4.32
N THR A 48 -4.60 7.21 5.13
CA THR A 48 -4.00 8.52 5.46
C THR A 48 -2.99 9.02 4.44
N LEU A 49 -2.55 8.16 3.51
CA LEU A 49 -1.68 8.59 2.42
C LEU A 49 -2.37 9.70 1.60
N ASP A 50 -1.66 10.80 1.37
CA ASP A 50 -2.21 11.97 0.69
C ASP A 50 -1.17 12.53 -0.30
N ASP A 51 -1.55 12.55 -1.59
CA ASP A 51 -0.72 13.11 -2.67
C ASP A 51 -0.54 14.63 -2.56
N LYS A 52 -1.41 15.32 -1.78
CA LYS A 52 -1.37 16.78 -1.57
C LYS A 52 -0.59 17.19 -0.33
N CYS A 53 -0.17 16.23 0.50
CA CYS A 53 0.67 16.52 1.67
C CYS A 53 2.04 17.02 1.20
N GLU A 54 2.48 18.18 1.70
CA GLU A 54 3.80 18.75 1.37
C GLU A 54 4.94 18.03 2.13
N PHE A 55 4.60 17.26 3.17
CA PHE A 55 5.54 16.56 4.04
C PHE A 55 5.68 15.09 3.62
N ASP A 56 6.40 14.84 2.52
CA ASP A 56 6.65 13.49 2.00
C ASP A 56 7.25 12.54 3.05
N GLU A 57 8.13 13.04 3.93
CA GLU A 57 8.76 12.24 4.99
C GLU A 57 7.72 11.60 5.91
N VAL A 58 6.65 12.34 6.23
CA VAL A 58 5.57 11.87 7.10
C VAL A 58 4.73 10.79 6.41
N MET A 59 4.50 10.93 5.10
CA MET A 59 3.84 9.90 4.32
C MET A 59 4.71 8.65 4.18
N PHE A 60 6.04 8.81 4.11
CA PHE A 60 6.96 7.68 4.20
C PHE A 60 6.92 7.00 5.58
N SER A 61 6.68 7.72 6.67
CA SER A 61 6.42 7.11 7.98
C SER A 61 5.20 6.18 7.96
N VAL A 62 4.12 6.56 7.25
CA VAL A 62 2.96 5.67 7.02
C VAL A 62 3.36 4.44 6.21
N VAL A 63 4.11 4.62 5.12
CA VAL A 63 4.61 3.50 4.30
C VAL A 63 5.44 2.54 5.15
N HIS A 64 6.36 3.05 5.95
CA HIS A 64 7.20 2.24 6.84
C HIS A 64 6.39 1.55 7.94
N ALA A 65 5.34 2.19 8.44
CA ALA A 65 4.44 1.60 9.42
C ALA A 65 3.73 0.36 8.85
N VAL A 66 3.16 0.45 7.64
CA VAL A 66 2.46 -0.69 7.01
C VAL A 66 3.41 -1.81 6.56
N GLU A 67 4.67 -1.49 6.24
CA GLU A 67 5.68 -2.48 5.86
C GLU A 67 6.18 -3.34 7.02
N ARG A 68 5.91 -2.96 8.27
CA ARG A 68 6.21 -3.78 9.46
C ARG A 68 5.27 -4.96 9.63
N TYR A 69 4.11 -4.94 8.98
CA TYR A 69 3.12 -6.01 9.09
C TYR A 69 3.55 -7.24 8.27
N PRO A 70 3.05 -8.45 8.62
CA PRO A 70 3.24 -9.62 7.78
C PRO A 70 2.74 -9.35 6.35
N ALA A 71 3.57 -9.70 5.37
CA ALA A 71 3.30 -9.41 3.96
C ALA A 71 1.94 -9.94 3.50
N GLU A 72 1.52 -11.11 3.95
CA GLU A 72 0.21 -11.69 3.64
C GLU A 72 -0.94 -10.78 4.09
N SER A 73 -0.90 -10.29 5.33
CA SER A 73 -1.94 -9.42 5.88
C SER A 73 -1.93 -8.04 5.24
N TYR A 74 -0.74 -7.45 5.05
CA TYR A 74 -0.60 -6.16 4.37
C TYR A 74 -1.11 -6.24 2.92
N PHE A 75 -0.69 -7.24 2.16
CA PHE A 75 -1.10 -7.39 0.77
C PHE A 75 -2.59 -7.67 0.64
N ALA A 76 -3.16 -8.53 1.48
CA ALA A 76 -4.61 -8.77 1.48
C ALA A 76 -5.39 -7.46 1.64
N VAL A 77 -5.06 -6.67 2.67
CA VAL A 77 -5.75 -5.39 2.92
C VAL A 77 -5.52 -4.39 1.77
N LEU A 78 -4.30 -4.30 1.24
CA LEU A 78 -3.98 -3.42 0.11
C LEU A 78 -4.78 -3.82 -1.14
N VAL A 79 -4.83 -5.11 -1.50
CA VAL A 79 -5.56 -5.61 -2.67
C VAL A 79 -7.06 -5.38 -2.53
N GLU A 80 -7.64 -5.68 -1.37
CA GLU A 80 -9.07 -5.49 -1.12
C GLU A 80 -9.50 -4.01 -1.18
N ASN A 81 -8.58 -3.09 -0.89
CA ASN A 81 -8.88 -1.65 -0.79
C ASN A 81 -8.16 -0.80 -1.84
N ILE A 82 -7.55 -1.42 -2.86
CA ILE A 82 -6.72 -0.73 -3.84
C ILE A 82 -7.46 0.39 -4.57
N SER A 83 -8.76 0.23 -4.83
CA SER A 83 -9.57 1.26 -5.48
C SER A 83 -9.69 2.52 -4.63
N ALA A 84 -9.88 2.38 -3.32
CA ALA A 84 -10.00 3.52 -2.41
C ALA A 84 -8.65 4.26 -2.30
N ILE A 85 -7.57 3.50 -2.14
CA ILE A 85 -6.21 4.04 -2.01
C ILE A 85 -5.78 4.72 -3.32
N TRP A 86 -6.05 4.09 -4.48
CA TRP A 86 -5.76 4.66 -5.79
C TRP A 86 -6.51 5.97 -6.04
N ASN A 87 -7.80 6.02 -5.68
CA ASN A 87 -8.60 7.23 -5.90
C ASN A 87 -8.19 8.38 -4.98
N ASN A 88 -7.73 8.08 -3.76
CA ASN A 88 -7.31 9.09 -2.80
C ASN A 88 -5.89 9.61 -3.08
N SER A 89 -4.95 8.69 -3.30
CA SER A 89 -3.51 8.97 -3.38
C SER A 89 -2.81 8.12 -4.45
N PRO A 90 -3.02 8.39 -5.76
CA PRO A 90 -2.39 7.64 -6.85
C PRO A 90 -0.86 7.57 -6.76
N ARG A 91 -0.18 8.66 -6.42
CA ARG A 91 1.28 8.72 -6.32
C ARG A 91 1.77 7.81 -5.20
N TRP A 92 1.16 7.87 -4.01
CA TRP A 92 1.53 6.98 -2.91
C TRP A 92 1.19 5.53 -3.18
N CYS A 93 0.07 5.26 -3.85
CA CYS A 93 -0.27 3.92 -4.32
C CYS A 93 0.85 3.36 -5.24
N GLU A 94 1.33 4.14 -6.22
CA GLU A 94 2.46 3.74 -7.07
C GLU A 94 3.76 3.51 -6.28
N ILE A 95 4.01 4.30 -5.22
CA ILE A 95 5.18 4.13 -4.34
C ILE A 95 5.11 2.80 -3.60
N LEU A 96 3.96 2.46 -2.99
CA LEU A 96 3.75 1.17 -2.34
C LEU A 96 4.03 0.00 -3.31
N HIS A 97 3.44 0.06 -4.50
CA HIS A 97 3.66 -0.96 -5.55
C HIS A 97 5.12 -1.05 -5.96
N THR A 98 5.78 0.09 -6.16
CA THR A 98 7.20 0.14 -6.52
C THR A 98 8.07 -0.53 -5.46
N ARG A 99 7.77 -0.32 -4.17
CA ARG A 99 8.49 -0.94 -3.05
C ARG A 99 8.26 -2.46 -3.00
N ILE A 100 7.04 -2.92 -3.26
CA ILE A 100 6.71 -4.35 -3.38
C ILE A 100 7.44 -4.98 -4.58
N ILE A 101 7.39 -4.35 -5.76
CA ILE A 101 8.03 -4.82 -7.00
C ILE A 101 9.55 -4.97 -6.84
N ASN A 102 10.18 -4.14 -6.02
CA ASN A 102 11.62 -4.21 -5.77
C ASN A 102 12.04 -5.55 -5.12
N SER A 103 11.15 -6.24 -4.42
CA SER A 103 11.37 -7.56 -3.83
C SER A 103 10.67 -8.66 -4.66
N PRO A 104 11.41 -9.50 -5.42
CA PRO A 104 10.80 -10.49 -6.32
C PRO A 104 9.84 -11.47 -5.63
N SER A 105 10.19 -11.95 -4.43
CA SER A 105 9.32 -12.84 -3.65
C SER A 105 8.05 -12.13 -3.20
N SER A 106 8.18 -10.94 -2.63
CA SER A 106 7.03 -10.10 -2.22
C SER A 106 6.12 -9.79 -3.40
N PHE A 107 6.67 -9.42 -4.54
CA PHE A 107 5.90 -9.14 -5.74
C PHE A 107 5.14 -10.35 -6.26
N THR A 108 5.75 -11.54 -6.19
CA THR A 108 5.08 -12.80 -6.54
C THR A 108 3.86 -13.05 -5.66
N HIS A 109 4.02 -12.93 -4.34
CA HIS A 109 2.91 -13.07 -3.39
C HIS A 109 1.82 -12.01 -3.62
N PHE A 110 2.22 -10.77 -3.87
CA PHE A 110 1.31 -9.66 -4.12
C PHE A 110 0.46 -9.89 -5.37
N ILE A 111 1.07 -10.22 -6.52
CA ILE A 111 0.32 -10.52 -7.76
C ILE A 111 -0.61 -11.71 -7.58
N ASN A 112 -0.17 -12.74 -6.85
CA ASN A 112 -1.01 -13.92 -6.62
C ASN A 112 -2.25 -13.60 -5.77
N ALA A 113 -2.21 -12.61 -4.88
CA ALA A 113 -3.37 -12.16 -4.11
C ALA A 113 -4.49 -11.60 -5.00
N PHE A 114 -4.15 -11.04 -6.17
CA PHE A 114 -5.15 -10.55 -7.12
C PHE A 114 -5.85 -11.66 -7.90
N LEU A 115 -5.34 -12.88 -7.95
CA LEU A 115 -5.88 -13.93 -8.84
C LEU A 115 -7.33 -14.31 -8.51
N LEU A 116 -7.74 -14.15 -7.25
CA LEU A 116 -9.11 -14.42 -6.79
C LEU A 116 -10.04 -13.20 -6.88
N MET A 117 -9.49 -12.01 -7.17
CA MET A 117 -10.27 -10.77 -7.26
C MET A 117 -11.07 -10.69 -8.56
N ASP A 118 -12.08 -9.82 -8.56
CA ASP A 118 -12.89 -9.56 -9.74
C ASP A 118 -12.11 -8.83 -10.85
N SER A 119 -12.71 -8.77 -12.04
CA SER A 119 -12.07 -8.20 -13.23
C SER A 119 -11.75 -6.71 -13.11
N ASN A 120 -12.52 -5.94 -12.32
CA ASN A 120 -12.31 -4.50 -12.20
C ASN A 120 -11.06 -4.23 -11.35
N ILE A 121 -10.91 -4.96 -10.23
CA ILE A 121 -9.72 -4.86 -9.37
C ILE A 121 -8.46 -5.28 -10.14
N LYS A 122 -8.52 -6.38 -10.92
CA LYS A 122 -7.42 -6.80 -11.79
C LYS A 122 -7.09 -5.80 -12.89
N ALA A 123 -8.11 -5.14 -13.45
CA ALA A 123 -7.91 -4.11 -14.46
C ALA A 123 -7.23 -2.87 -13.88
N LEU A 124 -7.59 -2.49 -12.65
CA LEU A 124 -6.92 -1.40 -11.93
C LEU A 124 -5.45 -1.76 -11.62
N GLU A 125 -5.18 -2.96 -11.11
CA GLU A 125 -3.79 -3.41 -10.90
C GLU A 125 -2.99 -3.40 -12.20
N THR A 126 -3.57 -3.93 -13.28
CA THR A 126 -2.95 -3.89 -14.61
C THR A 126 -2.64 -2.46 -15.06
N HIS A 127 -3.53 -1.50 -14.75
CA HIS A 127 -3.31 -0.09 -15.05
C HIS A 127 -2.13 0.48 -14.26
N ILE A 128 -2.05 0.19 -12.95
CA ILE A 128 -0.95 0.63 -12.08
C ILE A 128 0.38 0.05 -12.55
N LEU A 129 0.44 -1.25 -12.84
CA LEU A 129 1.64 -1.90 -13.36
C LEU A 129 2.09 -1.31 -14.70
N LYS A 130 1.16 -0.94 -15.60
CA LYS A 130 1.49 -0.25 -16.86
C LYS A 130 2.08 1.15 -16.63
N LYS A 131 1.62 1.89 -15.61
CA LYS A 131 2.23 3.17 -15.26
C LYS A 131 3.65 2.98 -14.74
N ILE A 132 3.87 1.97 -13.89
CA ILE A 132 5.18 1.70 -13.30
C ILE A 132 6.15 1.12 -14.34
N SER A 133 5.68 0.32 -15.30
CA SER A 133 6.50 -0.27 -16.36
C SER A 133 7.15 0.76 -17.29
N GLY A 134 6.66 2.01 -17.30
CA GLY A 134 7.34 3.12 -17.99
C GLY A 134 8.72 3.46 -17.41
N LYS A 135 9.04 2.94 -16.21
CA LYS A 135 10.36 3.04 -15.58
C LYS A 135 11.17 1.81 -15.96
N GLU A 136 12.24 1.99 -16.74
CA GLU A 136 13.05 0.91 -17.35
C GLU A 136 13.35 -0.25 -16.38
N LYS A 137 13.79 0.08 -15.15
CA LYS A 137 14.15 -0.90 -14.11
C LYS A 137 13.02 -1.84 -13.63
N PHE A 138 11.76 -1.52 -13.95
CA PHE A 138 10.59 -2.31 -13.54
C PHE A 138 9.86 -2.98 -14.68
N THR A 139 10.23 -2.68 -15.93
CA THR A 139 9.52 -3.11 -17.13
C THR A 139 9.22 -4.60 -17.13
N ASP A 140 10.26 -5.44 -17.05
CA ASP A 140 10.10 -6.90 -17.18
C ASP A 140 9.21 -7.51 -16.09
N ARG A 141 9.38 -7.04 -14.83
CA ARG A 141 8.57 -7.53 -13.70
C ARG A 141 7.12 -7.11 -13.86
N CYS A 142 6.87 -5.85 -14.19
CA CYS A 142 5.51 -5.35 -14.40
C CYS A 142 4.82 -6.11 -15.55
N MET A 143 5.52 -6.35 -16.66
CA MET A 143 4.99 -7.11 -17.79
C MET A 143 4.68 -8.57 -17.41
N THR A 144 5.52 -9.19 -16.58
CA THR A 144 5.28 -10.53 -16.04
C THR A 144 4.02 -10.56 -15.17
N GLY A 145 3.85 -9.59 -14.27
CA GLY A 145 2.66 -9.46 -13.43
C GLY A 145 1.39 -9.25 -14.27
N ILE A 146 1.43 -8.36 -15.26
CA ILE A 146 0.33 -8.12 -16.20
C ILE A 146 -0.07 -9.41 -16.93
N HIS A 147 0.90 -10.18 -17.42
CA HIS A 147 0.64 -11.45 -18.09
C HIS A 147 -0.01 -12.49 -17.15
N SER A 148 0.45 -12.56 -15.89
CA SER A 148 -0.14 -13.42 -14.86
C SER A 148 -1.61 -13.08 -14.61
N LEU A 149 -1.93 -11.80 -14.45
CA LEU A 149 -3.31 -11.33 -14.22
C LEU A 149 -4.22 -11.59 -15.42
N ALA A 150 -3.74 -11.33 -16.64
CA ALA A 150 -4.53 -11.51 -17.87
C ALA A 150 -4.91 -12.98 -18.11
N ASN A 151 -3.97 -13.89 -17.87
CA ASN A 151 -4.18 -15.32 -18.11
C ASN A 151 -4.71 -16.06 -16.88
N LYS A 152 -4.83 -15.39 -15.72
CA LYS A 152 -5.21 -15.98 -14.43
C LYS A 152 -4.28 -17.14 -14.02
N ILE A 153 -2.99 -17.00 -14.31
CA ILE A 153 -1.96 -17.99 -14.00
C ILE A 153 -1.11 -17.46 -12.84
N PRO A 154 -0.79 -18.26 -11.81
CA PRO A 154 0.10 -17.84 -10.75
C PRO A 154 1.45 -17.35 -11.26
N MET A 155 1.89 -16.22 -10.74
CA MET A 155 3.25 -15.76 -10.96
C MET A 155 4.19 -16.73 -10.24
N GLN A 156 5.24 -17.16 -10.94
CA GLN A 156 6.28 -18.00 -10.37
C GLN A 156 7.42 -17.11 -9.88
N SER A 157 7.93 -17.39 -8.69
CA SER A 157 9.15 -16.74 -8.20
C SER A 157 10.29 -17.08 -9.15
N ALA A 158 11.02 -16.07 -9.63
CA ALA A 158 12.26 -16.30 -10.36
C ALA A 158 13.18 -17.17 -9.47
N SER A 159 13.69 -18.28 -10.03
CA SER A 159 14.77 -19.03 -9.40
C SER A 159 15.95 -18.05 -9.22
N THR A 160 16.35 -17.85 -7.97
CA THR A 160 17.51 -17.04 -7.58
C THR A 160 18.76 -17.43 -8.34
#